data_AF-A0A382GC05-F1
#
_entry.id   AF-A0A382GC05-F1
#
_cell.length_a   1.000
_cell.length_b   1.000
_cell.length_c   1.000
_cell.angle_alpha   90.00
_cell.angle_beta   90.00
_cell.angle_gamma   90.00
#
_symmetry.space_group_name_H-M   'P 1'
#
loop_
_entity.id
_entity.type
_entity.pdbx_description
1 polymer ?
#
loop_
_entity_poly.entity_id
_entity_poly.type
_entity_poly.pdbx_seq_one_letter_code
_entity_poly.pdbx_strand_id
1 'polypeptide(L)'
;MEYNVISADCHIDLIWLPEDLFTSQASRKLVNRMPYVKESDKGPLWVSQQGAVFGLQNGMGSAGREYVPGQIHRSDVMAATG
;
A
#
# COMPACT_ATOMS: atom_id res chain seq x y z
N MET A 1 8.40 -10.22 -28.13
CA MET A 1 7.08 -9.57 -28.01
C MET A 1 7.26 -8.17 -28.57
N GLU A 2 6.54 -7.79 -29.63
CA GLU A 2 6.58 -6.41 -30.12
C GLU A 2 5.59 -5.57 -29.33
N TYR A 3 6.07 -4.50 -28.68
CA TYR A 3 5.24 -3.63 -27.85
C TYR A 3 4.66 -2.49 -28.69
N ASN A 4 3.55 -2.77 -29.37
CA ASN A 4 2.90 -1.84 -30.30
C ASN A 4 1.73 -1.05 -29.68
N VAL A 5 1.49 -1.22 -28.37
CA VAL A 5 0.36 -0.61 -27.66
C VAL A 5 0.86 -0.01 -26.36
N ILE A 6 0.43 1.22 -26.08
CA ILE A 6 0.66 1.91 -24.81
C ILE A 6 -0.64 1.88 -24.02
N SER A 7 -0.62 1.30 -22.82
CA SER A 7 -1.77 1.42 -21.91
C SER A 7 -1.92 2.88 -21.48
N ALA A 8 -3.11 3.44 -21.66
CA ALA A 8 -3.42 4.79 -21.19
C ALA A 8 -3.73 4.83 -19.68
N ASP A 9 -3.83 3.67 -19.03
CA ASP A 9 -4.18 3.55 -17.62
C ASP A 9 -3.40 2.43 -16.93
N CYS A 10 -2.81 2.76 -15.78
CA CYS A 10 -2.17 1.82 -14.87
C CYS A 10 -2.08 2.42 -13.47
N HIS A 11 -1.98 1.56 -12.46
CA HIS A 11 -1.92 1.96 -11.06
C HIS A 11 -0.80 1.24 -10.31
N ILE A 12 -0.34 1.89 -9.24
CA ILE A 12 0.46 1.29 -8.17
C ILE A 12 -0.39 1.35 -6.91
N ASP A 13 -0.54 0.22 -6.21
CA ASP A 13 -1.34 0.18 -4.99
C ASP A 13 -0.64 0.95 -3.86
N LEU A 14 -1.41 1.78 -3.15
CA LEU A 14 -0.93 2.64 -2.06
C LEU A 14 -0.10 1.89 -1.01
N ILE A 15 -0.50 0.65 -0.71
CA ILE A 15 0.11 -0.16 0.35
C ILE A 15 1.59 -0.51 0.10
N TRP A 16 2.06 -0.41 -1.15
CA TRP A 16 3.45 -0.67 -1.55
C TRP A 16 4.29 0.60 -1.66
N LEU A 17 3.70 1.77 -1.40
CA LEU A 17 4.41 3.04 -1.44
C LEU A 17 5.19 3.26 -0.11
N PRO A 18 6.27 4.06 -0.14
CA PRO A 18 6.97 4.47 1.08
C PRO A 18 6.01 5.11 2.10
N GLU A 19 6.19 4.77 3.38
CA GLU A 19 5.32 5.21 4.48
C GLU A 19 5.22 6.73 4.64
N ASP A 20 6.30 7.44 4.27
CA ASP A 20 6.46 8.88 4.41
C ASP A 20 6.24 9.62 3.09
N LEU A 21 5.82 8.94 2.02
CA LEU A 21 5.71 9.52 0.68
C LEU A 21 4.91 10.83 0.68
N PHE A 22 3.77 10.85 1.39
CA PHE A 22 2.90 12.02 1.45
C PHE A 22 3.29 13.00 2.56
N THR A 23 3.88 12.53 3.66
CA THR A 23 4.17 13.37 4.83
C THR A 23 5.51 14.10 4.70
N SER A 24 6.50 13.52 4.01
CA SER A 24 7.85 14.08 3.84
C SER A 24 7.88 15.32 2.94
N GLN A 25 7.03 15.38 1.91
CA GLN A 25 6.99 16.48 0.93
C GLN A 25 5.80 17.43 1.11
N ALA A 26 4.86 17.12 2.02
CA ALA A 26 3.70 17.98 2.23
C ALA A 26 4.09 19.30 2.91
N SER A 27 3.48 20.39 2.44
CA SER A 27 3.58 21.67 3.13
C SER A 27 3.07 21.56 4.57
N ARG A 28 3.65 22.33 5.50
CA ARG A 28 3.25 22.34 6.92
C ARG A 28 1.76 22.57 7.14
N LYS A 29 1.09 23.32 6.25
CA LYS A 29 -0.35 23.60 6.33
C LYS A 29 -1.23 22.40 5.92
N LEU A 30 -0.66 21.43 5.20
CA LEU A 30 -1.40 20.31 4.61
C LEU A 30 -0.95 18.94 5.14
N VAL A 31 0.21 18.82 5.78
CA VAL A 31 0.75 17.54 6.26
C VAL A 31 -0.24 16.76 7.13
N ASN A 32 -0.98 17.45 8.01
CA ASN A 32 -1.99 16.83 8.87
C ASN A 32 -3.27 16.38 8.12
N ARG A 33 -3.35 16.60 6.81
CA ARG A 33 -4.44 16.14 5.93
C ARG A 33 -4.02 14.98 5.04
N MET A 34 -2.74 14.61 5.04
CA MET A 34 -2.22 13.56 4.18
C MET A 34 -2.50 12.17 4.77
N PRO A 35 -2.63 11.14 3.93
CA PRO A 35 -2.57 9.77 4.39
C PRO A 35 -1.19 9.48 4.98
N TYR A 36 -1.14 8.63 6.00
CA TYR A 36 0.09 8.26 6.70
C TYR A 36 0.00 6.82 7.18
N VAL A 37 1.15 6.24 7.49
CA VAL A 37 1.25 4.92 8.12
C VAL A 37 1.24 5.08 9.63
N LYS A 38 0.46 4.25 10.33
CA LYS A 38 0.50 4.10 11.79
C LYS A 38 0.67 2.64 12.18
N GLU A 39 1.32 2.39 13.31
CA GLU A 39 1.38 1.04 13.89
C GLU A 39 0.01 0.53 14.35
N SER A 40 -0.18 -0.78 14.27
CA SER A 40 -1.37 -1.48 14.78
C SER A 40 -1.03 -2.90 15.20
N ASP A 41 -1.97 -3.58 15.88
CA ASP A 41 -1.80 -4.98 16.33
C ASP A 41 -1.50 -5.95 15.17
N LYS A 42 -1.88 -5.59 13.94
CA LYS A 42 -1.69 -6.40 12.74
C LYS A 42 -0.49 -5.95 11.88
N GLY A 43 0.25 -4.96 12.36
CA GLY A 43 1.33 -4.29 11.64
C GLY A 43 0.96 -2.89 11.14
N PRO A 44 1.84 -2.26 10.35
CA PRO A 44 1.65 -0.87 9.91
C PRO A 44 0.43 -0.74 8.97
N LEU A 45 -0.41 0.26 9.23
CA LEU A 45 -1.65 0.53 8.50
C LEU A 45 -1.61 1.91 7.85
N TRP A 46 -1.96 1.96 6.57
CA TRP A 46 -2.29 3.21 5.90
C TRP A 46 -3.63 3.74 6.38
N VAL A 47 -3.64 4.99 6.86
CA VAL A 47 -4.84 5.66 7.37
C VAL A 47 -4.90 7.13 6.96
N SER A 48 -6.07 7.74 7.13
CA SER A 48 -6.21 9.20 7.16
C SER A 48 -6.41 9.71 8.59
N GLN A 49 -6.15 11.00 8.82
CA GLN A 49 -6.46 11.62 10.11
C GLN A 49 -7.94 11.60 10.47
N GLN A 50 -8.84 11.47 9.48
CA GLN A 50 -10.28 11.36 9.70
C GLN A 50 -10.73 9.92 9.98
N GLY A 51 -9.79 8.97 10.10
CA GLY A 51 -10.07 7.60 10.50
C GLY A 51 -10.37 6.63 9.36
N ALA A 52 -10.21 7.05 8.09
CA ALA A 52 -10.27 6.10 6.98
C ALA A 52 -9.08 5.11 7.06
N VAL A 53 -9.32 3.86 6.68
CA VAL A 53 -8.30 2.80 6.63
C VAL A 53 -8.14 2.35 5.19
N PHE A 54 -6.91 2.30 4.71
CA PHE A 54 -6.58 1.98 3.32
C PHE A 54 -5.89 0.63 3.13
N GLY A 55 -5.50 -0.03 4.22
CA GLY A 55 -4.90 -1.37 4.20
C GLY A 55 -3.60 -1.46 4.98
N LEU A 56 -3.15 -2.70 5.21
CA LEU A 56 -1.83 -2.99 5.76
C LEU A 56 -0.76 -2.59 4.74
N GLN A 57 0.26 -1.89 5.21
CA GLN A 57 1.45 -1.64 4.41
C GLN A 57 2.09 -2.97 4.03
N ASN A 58 2.48 -3.12 2.77
CA ASN A 58 2.95 -4.37 2.16
C ASN A 58 1.98 -5.55 2.35
N GLY A 59 0.70 -5.26 2.58
CA GLY A 59 -0.36 -6.25 2.67
C GLY A 59 -0.65 -6.90 1.32
N MET A 60 -1.52 -7.91 1.33
CA MET A 60 -1.82 -8.69 0.15
C MET A 60 -2.98 -8.07 -0.67
N GLY A 61 -2.82 -7.99 -1.99
CA GLY A 61 -3.82 -7.43 -2.91
C GLY A 61 -4.00 -5.90 -2.77
N SER A 62 -4.84 -5.29 -3.61
CA SER A 62 -4.94 -3.82 -3.70
C SER A 62 -5.46 -3.11 -2.44
N ALA A 63 -6.14 -3.83 -1.55
CA ALA A 63 -6.67 -3.30 -0.29
C ALA A 63 -5.80 -3.63 0.94
N GLY A 64 -4.64 -4.26 0.75
CA GLY A 64 -3.70 -4.57 1.83
C GLY A 64 -4.30 -5.45 2.93
N ARG A 65 -4.91 -6.58 2.57
CA ARG A 65 -5.40 -7.54 3.56
C ARG A 65 -4.26 -8.38 4.13
N GLU A 66 -4.52 -9.03 5.25
CA GLU A 66 -3.59 -10.00 5.82
C GLU A 66 -3.31 -11.13 4.83
N TYR A 67 -2.05 -11.55 4.78
CA TYR A 67 -1.65 -12.73 4.04
C TYR A 67 -2.16 -13.99 4.76
N VAL A 68 -2.75 -14.91 4.01
CA VAL A 68 -3.20 -16.21 4.50
C VAL A 68 -2.52 -17.31 3.67
N PRO A 69 -1.63 -18.12 4.27
CA PRO A 69 -0.91 -19.16 3.55
C PRO A 69 -1.83 -20.15 2.84
N GLY A 70 -1.45 -20.52 1.60
CA GLY A 70 -2.14 -21.54 0.81
C GLY A 70 -3.45 -21.07 0.16
N GLN A 71 -3.87 -19.82 0.37
CA GLN A 71 -5.03 -19.27 -0.34
C GLN A 71 -4.69 -18.81 -1.75
N ILE A 72 -3.49 -18.23 -1.95
CA ILE A 72 -3.07 -17.67 -3.24
C ILE A 72 -1.62 -18.03 -3.47
N HIS A 73 -1.39 -18.92 -4.44
CA HIS A 73 -0.06 -19.39 -4.80
C HIS A 73 0.93 -18.24 -5.05
N ARG A 74 0.52 -17.18 -5.76
CA ARG A 74 1.38 -16.01 -6.01
C ARG A 74 1.78 -15.29 -4.72
N SER A 75 0.85 -15.16 -3.77
CA SER A 75 1.14 -14.54 -2.47
C SER A 75 2.05 -15.41 -1.63
N ASP A 76 1.91 -16.74 -1.70
CA ASP A 76 2.82 -17.67 -1.03
C ASP A 76 4.25 -17.53 -1.55
N VAL A 77 4.41 -17.40 -2.88
CA VAL A 77 5.71 -17.18 -3.52
C VAL A 77 6.33 -15.85 -3.09
N MET A 78 5.53 -14.77 -3.03
CA MET A 78 6.01 -13.46 -2.55
C MET A 78 6.42 -13.51 -1.07
N ALA A 79 5.63 -14.16 -0.22
CA ALA A 79 5.94 -14.29 1.20
C ALA A 79 7.21 -15.12 1.45
N ALA A 80 7.56 -16.04 0.56
CA ALA A 80 8.77 -16.85 0.68
C ALA A 80 10.07 -16.08 0.40
N THR A 81 10.00 -14.86 -0.16
CA THR A 81 11.19 -14.06 -0.52
C THR A 81 11.60 -13.02 0.52
N GLY A 82 10.86 -12.87 1.62
CA GLY A 82 11.12 -11.86 2.66
C GLY A 82 10.62 -10.48 2.27
#